data_AF-A0A914NCG5-F1
#
_entry.id   AF-A0A914NCG5-F1
#
_cell.length_a   1.000
_cell.length_b   1.000
_cell.length_c   1.000
_cell.angle_alpha   90.00
_cell.angle_beta   90.00
_cell.angle_gamma   90.00
#
_symmetry.space_group_name_H-M   'P 1'
#
loop_
_entity.id
_entity.type
_entity.pdbx_description
1 polymer ?
#
loop_
_entity_poly.entity_id
_entity_poly.type
_entity_poly.pdbx_seq_one_letter_code
_entity_poly.pdbx_strand_id
1 'polypeptide(L)'
;MKIIIIFGIFIHFFVYFSIADEEFVHPGLLHTNEDFERIKNKIELKEEPWLSAWKQFNTSRFARPNYSPRPQKIIYRGIGFPQNYITLCQDIAAAYCAAINWKITGNTSYADKSVEIMNAWSSTLTSIQGNNDIALAGGIYGCHFANVGEIMRSYKGWKAEDFNKFKGMMVNIFFNAGWGRILGNQPTSGSKRFYYSNWDLAQIGMAIAVGVLTDNREMFNEAIRVYKSDWYWGASSQFIYYLHPGYFGQTQEAGRDQGHNTLSIGLGGILCEMAWNQDVDLYGWDNNRFLAGAEYTAKVNYNFNGSGFADVPYITYANYYGDGVVQTMLGPGKGNNRPIWSLIYNHYENRMGISAPWSKKYAIAMRPEIGSGNINGGNGGSYDFLGFGTLLYQQDTISESCYPEGLTARVNGTKVDLNWWGPVYAINYSIQRSTTINGRFKTIKKKIGTQILTYTDSPGNGTFYYRVLTNGSTCAASNIAKAFIGTKLYFSLSFKNVSNGSLPIDLSENKFSIKLLNGASVGVGIKRKQTALSLNGNMQYAELENNLLSELSDYSIATWYSRI
;
A
#
# COMPACT_ATOMS: atom_id res chain seq x y z
N MET A 1 35.85 51.87 -5.88
CA MET A 1 35.27 50.59 -6.31
C MET A 1 34.01 50.36 -5.49
N LYS A 2 32.82 50.63 -6.07
CA LYS A 2 31.53 50.55 -5.38
C LYS A 2 31.05 49.09 -5.43
N ILE A 3 30.94 48.46 -4.26
CA ILE A 3 30.34 47.12 -4.12
C ILE A 3 28.83 47.30 -4.04
N ILE A 4 28.13 46.83 -5.06
CA ILE A 4 26.66 46.75 -5.10
C ILE A 4 26.28 45.43 -4.45
N ILE A 5 25.56 45.49 -3.32
CA ILE A 5 24.97 44.32 -2.65
C ILE A 5 23.54 44.18 -3.17
N ILE A 6 23.26 43.12 -3.91
CA ILE A 6 21.91 42.77 -4.37
C ILE A 6 21.26 41.89 -3.29
N PHE A 7 20.21 42.39 -2.65
CA PHE A 7 19.33 41.57 -1.82
C PHE A 7 18.38 40.78 -2.74
N GLY A 8 18.61 39.46 -2.87
CA GLY A 8 17.66 38.55 -3.49
C GLY A 8 16.51 38.27 -2.51
N ILE A 9 15.33 38.84 -2.77
CA ILE A 9 14.10 38.49 -2.07
C ILE A 9 13.62 37.15 -2.64
N PHE A 10 13.82 36.05 -1.90
CA PHE A 10 13.15 34.78 -2.18
C PHE A 10 11.70 34.88 -1.71
N ILE A 11 10.79 35.29 -2.59
CA ILE A 11 9.35 35.14 -2.38
C ILE A 11 9.03 33.65 -2.53
N HIS A 12 8.84 32.96 -1.41
CA HIS A 12 8.16 31.66 -1.42
C HIS A 12 6.70 31.91 -1.80
N PHE A 13 6.37 31.74 -3.08
CA PHE A 13 4.98 31.52 -3.45
C PHE A 13 4.54 30.20 -2.83
N PHE A 14 3.79 30.27 -1.73
CA PHE A 14 2.83 29.21 -1.43
C PHE A 14 1.79 29.25 -2.54
N VAL A 15 2.05 28.52 -3.62
CA VAL A 15 0.99 28.12 -4.53
C VAL A 15 0.14 27.16 -3.70
N TYR A 16 -0.97 27.68 -3.16
CA TYR A 16 -2.11 26.83 -2.90
C TYR A 16 -2.47 26.24 -4.26
N PHE A 17 -2.01 25.02 -4.54
CA PHE A 17 -2.66 24.20 -5.55
C PHE A 17 -4.07 24.00 -5.01
N SER A 18 -5.00 24.83 -5.51
CA SER A 18 -6.35 24.33 -5.69
C SER A 18 -6.15 23.03 -6.44
N ILE A 19 -6.56 21.90 -5.85
CA ILE A 19 -6.64 20.63 -6.56
C ILE A 19 -7.62 20.88 -7.69
N ALA A 20 -7.11 21.34 -8.84
CA ALA A 20 -7.78 21.10 -10.09
C ALA A 20 -7.93 19.59 -10.16
N ASP A 21 -9.15 19.15 -10.40
CA ASP A 21 -9.48 17.74 -10.57
C ASP A 21 -8.70 17.24 -11.79
N GLU A 22 -7.49 16.72 -11.56
CA GLU A 22 -6.64 16.23 -12.64
C GLU A 22 -7.38 15.06 -13.29
N GLU A 23 -7.42 15.04 -14.62
CA GLU A 23 -8.13 13.98 -15.34
C GLU A 23 -7.41 12.64 -15.08
N PHE A 24 -8.16 11.53 -15.01
CA PHE A 24 -7.54 10.22 -14.85
C PHE A 24 -6.68 9.86 -16.07
N VAL A 25 -5.56 9.19 -15.83
CA VAL A 25 -4.73 8.61 -16.89
C VAL A 25 -5.39 7.34 -17.43
N HIS A 26 -5.41 7.20 -18.75
CA HIS A 26 -6.17 6.16 -19.44
C HIS A 26 -5.43 5.56 -20.67
N PRO A 27 -5.24 4.23 -20.74
CA PRO A 27 -5.43 3.27 -19.66
C PRO A 27 -4.45 3.55 -18.52
N GLY A 28 -4.91 3.55 -17.27
CA GLY A 28 -4.05 3.88 -16.12
C GLY A 28 -4.33 3.06 -14.86
N LEU A 29 -4.84 1.83 -15.01
CA LEU A 29 -4.91 0.87 -13.90
C LEU A 29 -3.64 0.05 -13.80
N LEU A 30 -3.66 -1.27 -13.97
CA LEU A 30 -2.44 -2.08 -13.84
C LEU A 30 -1.45 -1.91 -15.00
N HIS A 31 -1.91 -1.44 -16.16
CA HIS A 31 -1.09 -1.26 -17.36
C HIS A 31 -1.40 0.05 -18.05
N THR A 32 -0.35 0.73 -18.48
CA THR A 32 -0.37 1.94 -19.30
C THR A 32 -0.12 1.62 -20.77
N ASN A 33 -0.25 2.61 -21.66
CA ASN A 33 0.14 2.42 -23.06
C ASN A 33 1.67 2.23 -23.18
N GLU A 34 2.44 2.93 -22.35
CA GLU A 34 3.90 2.84 -22.26
C GLU A 34 4.35 1.43 -21.88
N ASP A 35 3.60 0.74 -21.01
CA ASP A 35 3.86 -0.66 -20.67
C ASP A 35 3.71 -1.58 -21.89
N PHE A 36 2.62 -1.43 -22.65
CA PHE A 36 2.41 -2.27 -23.84
C PHE A 36 3.42 -1.98 -24.95
N GLU A 37 3.80 -0.72 -25.16
CA GLU A 37 4.85 -0.37 -26.13
C GLU A 37 6.22 -0.92 -25.70
N ARG A 38 6.57 -0.85 -24.41
CA ARG A 38 7.78 -1.51 -23.88
C ARG A 38 7.76 -3.01 -24.20
N ILE A 39 6.67 -3.71 -23.89
CA ILE A 39 6.56 -5.16 -24.11
C ILE A 39 6.69 -5.51 -25.60
N LYS A 40 6.02 -4.78 -26.49
CA LYS A 40 6.11 -4.99 -27.94
C LYS A 40 7.54 -4.87 -28.44
N ASN A 41 8.21 -3.78 -28.06
CA ASN A 41 9.60 -3.54 -28.45
C ASN A 41 10.53 -4.65 -27.95
N LYS A 42 10.38 -5.07 -26.69
CA LYS A 42 11.20 -6.16 -26.12
C LYS A 42 10.97 -7.51 -26.80
N ILE A 43 9.73 -7.82 -27.19
CA ILE A 43 9.41 -9.05 -27.94
C ILE A 43 10.00 -8.99 -29.36
N GLU A 44 9.86 -7.87 -30.06
CA GLU A 44 10.41 -7.67 -31.40
C GLU A 44 11.93 -7.81 -31.43
N LEU A 45 12.60 -7.21 -30.44
CA LEU A 45 14.04 -7.31 -30.22
C LEU A 45 14.49 -8.67 -29.64
N LYS A 46 13.55 -9.58 -29.36
CA LYS A 46 13.80 -10.92 -28.80
C LYS A 46 14.54 -10.89 -27.46
N GLU A 47 14.30 -9.87 -26.65
CA GLU A 47 14.95 -9.70 -25.35
C GLU A 47 14.33 -10.60 -24.27
N GLU A 48 15.18 -11.15 -23.42
CA GLU A 48 14.77 -11.94 -22.26
C GLU A 48 14.67 -11.06 -21.00
N PRO A 49 13.69 -11.29 -20.11
CA PRO A 49 12.79 -12.45 -20.08
C PRO A 49 11.47 -12.28 -20.86
N TRP A 50 11.27 -11.16 -21.57
CA TRP A 50 9.99 -10.86 -22.24
C TRP A 50 9.65 -11.89 -23.32
N LEU A 51 10.62 -12.33 -24.12
CA LEU A 51 10.37 -13.33 -25.16
C LEU A 51 9.90 -14.66 -24.57
N SER A 52 10.57 -15.17 -23.53
CA SER A 52 10.14 -16.39 -22.84
C SER A 52 8.80 -16.22 -22.14
N ALA A 53 8.54 -15.06 -21.53
CA ALA A 53 7.27 -14.76 -20.90
C ALA A 53 6.10 -14.66 -21.91
N TRP A 54 6.34 -14.12 -23.10
CA TRP A 54 5.36 -14.09 -24.19
C TRP A 54 5.02 -15.50 -24.71
N LYS A 55 6.02 -16.37 -24.85
CA LYS A 55 5.80 -17.78 -25.17
C LYS A 55 4.97 -18.46 -24.09
N GLN A 56 5.32 -18.27 -22.81
CA GLN A 56 4.57 -18.83 -21.68
C GLN A 56 3.12 -18.33 -21.65
N PHE A 57 2.90 -17.04 -21.87
CA PHE A 57 1.56 -16.44 -21.94
C PHE A 57 0.66 -17.14 -22.96
N ASN A 58 1.18 -17.40 -24.17
CA ASN A 58 0.45 -18.06 -25.26
C ASN A 58 0.14 -19.54 -25.02
N THR A 59 0.74 -20.18 -24.01
CA THR A 59 0.35 -21.54 -23.59
C THR A 59 -0.95 -21.57 -22.78
N SER A 60 -1.40 -20.41 -22.26
CA SER A 60 -2.61 -20.32 -21.46
C SER A 60 -3.85 -20.71 -22.26
N ARG A 61 -4.72 -21.55 -21.69
CA ARG A 61 -6.02 -21.87 -22.29
C ARG A 61 -6.90 -20.64 -22.51
N PHE A 62 -6.67 -19.59 -21.73
CA PHE A 62 -7.41 -18.33 -21.79
C PHE A 62 -6.88 -17.37 -22.87
N ALA A 63 -5.68 -17.62 -23.41
CA ALA A 63 -5.11 -16.84 -24.52
C ALA A 63 -5.59 -17.32 -25.90
N ARG A 64 -6.56 -18.26 -25.96
CA ARG A 64 -7.07 -18.83 -27.22
C ARG A 64 -8.23 -17.98 -27.77
N PRO A 65 -8.29 -17.75 -29.10
CA PRO A 65 -9.29 -16.87 -29.71
C PRO A 65 -10.73 -17.44 -29.70
N ASN A 66 -10.91 -18.76 -29.51
CA ASN A 66 -12.20 -19.43 -29.59
C ASN A 66 -12.94 -19.58 -28.25
N TYR A 67 -12.59 -18.77 -27.24
CA TYR A 67 -13.28 -18.80 -25.94
C TYR A 67 -14.76 -18.41 -26.09
N SER A 68 -15.63 -19.04 -25.32
CA SER A 68 -17.07 -18.73 -25.27
C SER A 68 -17.45 -18.26 -23.87
N PRO A 69 -18.03 -17.05 -23.72
CA PRO A 69 -18.46 -16.55 -22.41
C PRO A 69 -19.62 -17.38 -21.84
N ARG A 70 -19.70 -17.45 -20.52
CA ARG A 70 -20.72 -18.20 -19.76
C ARG A 70 -21.36 -17.30 -18.70
N PRO A 71 -21.98 -16.17 -19.09
CA PRO A 71 -22.50 -15.21 -18.14
C PRO A 71 -23.59 -15.84 -17.27
N GLN A 72 -23.61 -15.46 -15.99
CA GLN A 72 -24.58 -15.93 -15.01
C GLN A 72 -25.43 -14.76 -14.52
N LYS A 73 -26.74 -14.99 -14.34
CA LYS A 73 -27.64 -13.96 -13.81
C LYS A 73 -27.29 -13.55 -12.38
N ILE A 74 -26.86 -14.52 -11.57
CA ILE A 74 -26.46 -14.33 -10.17
C ILE A 74 -25.14 -15.08 -9.96
N ILE A 75 -24.19 -14.42 -9.30
CA ILE A 75 -22.96 -15.06 -8.81
C ILE A 75 -23.09 -15.38 -7.33
N TYR A 76 -22.90 -16.64 -6.98
CA TYR A 76 -22.89 -17.13 -5.60
C TYR A 76 -21.46 -17.40 -5.13
N ARG A 77 -21.10 -16.80 -3.99
CA ARG A 77 -19.84 -17.08 -3.28
C ARG A 77 -20.09 -17.25 -1.78
N GLY A 78 -19.40 -18.22 -1.19
CA GLY A 78 -19.54 -18.57 0.23
C GLY A 78 -20.66 -19.57 0.50
N ILE A 79 -21.29 -19.45 1.67
CA ILE A 79 -22.26 -20.42 2.21
C ILE A 79 -23.70 -20.02 1.84
N GLY A 80 -24.58 -21.01 1.67
CA GLY A 80 -26.02 -20.84 1.48
C GLY A 80 -26.52 -21.29 0.09
N PHE A 81 -25.63 -21.30 -0.90
CA PHE A 81 -25.94 -21.68 -2.28
C PHE A 81 -24.76 -22.43 -2.92
N PRO A 82 -25.00 -23.29 -3.93
CA PRO A 82 -23.92 -23.82 -4.76
C PRO A 82 -23.12 -22.69 -5.40
N GLN A 83 -21.82 -22.65 -5.11
CA GLN A 83 -20.94 -21.58 -5.59
C GLN A 83 -20.69 -21.71 -7.10
N ASN A 84 -20.81 -20.60 -7.83
CA ASN A 84 -20.57 -20.54 -9.29
C ASN A 84 -19.59 -19.42 -9.70
N TYR A 85 -19.00 -18.70 -8.74
CA TYR A 85 -18.09 -17.57 -9.00
C TYR A 85 -16.86 -17.94 -9.84
N ILE A 86 -16.43 -19.20 -9.85
CA ILE A 86 -15.32 -19.66 -10.70
C ILE A 86 -15.60 -19.43 -12.19
N THR A 87 -16.86 -19.52 -12.62
CA THR A 87 -17.25 -19.22 -14.01
C THR A 87 -16.94 -17.78 -14.37
N LEU A 88 -17.27 -16.83 -13.49
CA LEU A 88 -16.91 -15.41 -13.63
C LEU A 88 -15.39 -15.24 -13.70
N CYS A 89 -14.64 -15.86 -12.78
CA CYS A 89 -13.18 -15.75 -12.75
C CYS A 89 -12.50 -16.20 -14.06
N GLN A 90 -12.98 -17.32 -14.61
CA GLN A 90 -12.45 -17.89 -15.85
C GLN A 90 -12.73 -16.98 -17.05
N ASP A 91 -13.93 -16.40 -17.11
CA ASP A 91 -14.32 -15.48 -18.18
C ASP A 91 -13.55 -14.16 -18.09
N ILE A 92 -13.33 -13.61 -16.87
CA ILE A 92 -12.46 -12.43 -16.67
C ILE A 92 -11.03 -12.73 -17.12
N ALA A 93 -10.48 -13.89 -16.76
CA ALA A 93 -9.13 -14.29 -17.19
C ALA A 93 -9.02 -14.41 -18.72
N ALA A 94 -10.05 -14.95 -19.38
CA ALA A 94 -10.12 -15.00 -20.85
C ALA A 94 -10.20 -13.60 -21.48
N ALA A 95 -11.05 -12.72 -20.94
CA ALA A 95 -11.18 -11.36 -21.43
C ALA A 95 -9.88 -10.56 -21.26
N TYR A 96 -9.17 -10.75 -20.15
CA TYR A 96 -7.88 -10.14 -19.87
C TYR A 96 -6.78 -10.63 -20.82
N CYS A 97 -6.66 -11.95 -21.03
CA CYS A 97 -5.72 -12.50 -22.00
C CYS A 97 -6.02 -12.03 -23.43
N ALA A 98 -7.30 -11.90 -23.80
CA ALA A 98 -7.69 -11.36 -25.10
C ALA A 98 -7.31 -9.87 -25.23
N ALA A 99 -7.54 -9.07 -24.19
CA ALA A 99 -7.14 -7.66 -24.16
C ALA A 99 -5.61 -7.48 -24.31
N ILE A 100 -4.81 -8.27 -23.59
CA ILE A 100 -3.34 -8.26 -23.70
C ILE A 100 -2.88 -8.69 -25.11
N ASN A 101 -3.45 -9.78 -25.65
CA ASN A 101 -3.13 -10.20 -27.01
C ASN A 101 -3.39 -9.10 -28.02
N TRP A 102 -4.53 -8.42 -27.92
CA TRP A 102 -4.84 -7.29 -28.80
C TRP A 102 -3.82 -6.16 -28.64
N LYS A 103 -3.52 -5.73 -27.41
CA LYS A 103 -2.57 -4.64 -27.18
C LYS A 103 -1.17 -4.95 -27.72
N ILE A 104 -0.70 -6.20 -27.63
CA ILE A 104 0.63 -6.60 -28.09
C ILE A 104 0.66 -6.85 -29.61
N THR A 105 -0.37 -7.50 -30.17
CA THR A 105 -0.34 -7.96 -31.58
C THR A 105 -1.07 -7.04 -32.55
N GLY A 106 -1.93 -6.15 -32.07
CA GLY A 106 -2.84 -5.36 -32.89
C GLY A 106 -4.00 -6.15 -33.52
N ASN A 107 -4.09 -7.47 -33.30
CA ASN A 107 -5.14 -8.30 -33.89
C ASN A 107 -6.50 -8.06 -33.21
N THR A 108 -7.42 -7.45 -33.95
CA THR A 108 -8.74 -7.01 -33.46
C THR A 108 -9.67 -8.17 -33.10
N SER A 109 -9.47 -9.38 -33.62
CA SER A 109 -10.29 -10.55 -33.21
C SER A 109 -10.20 -10.83 -31.70
N TYR A 110 -9.05 -10.55 -31.08
CA TYR A 110 -8.91 -10.65 -29.63
C TYR A 110 -9.60 -9.51 -28.90
N ALA A 111 -9.58 -8.30 -29.46
CA ALA A 111 -10.34 -7.17 -28.91
C ALA A 111 -11.84 -7.45 -28.93
N ASP A 112 -12.35 -7.92 -30.07
CA ASP A 112 -13.75 -8.32 -30.24
C ASP A 112 -14.15 -9.40 -29.24
N LYS A 113 -13.28 -10.39 -29.00
CA LYS A 113 -13.51 -11.45 -28.01
C LYS A 113 -13.55 -10.91 -26.58
N SER A 114 -12.66 -9.99 -26.22
CA SER A 114 -12.66 -9.36 -24.88
C SER A 114 -13.96 -8.58 -24.66
N VAL A 115 -14.37 -7.79 -25.65
CA VAL A 115 -15.64 -7.03 -25.63
C VAL A 115 -16.86 -7.94 -25.59
N GLU A 116 -16.88 -9.04 -26.36
CA GLU A 116 -17.96 -10.03 -26.33
C GLU A 116 -18.18 -10.57 -24.91
N ILE A 117 -17.10 -10.92 -24.21
CA ILE A 117 -17.18 -11.42 -22.83
C ILE A 117 -17.72 -10.31 -21.90
N MET A 118 -17.17 -9.10 -21.95
CA MET A 118 -17.62 -7.96 -21.12
C MET A 118 -19.10 -7.60 -21.36
N ASN A 119 -19.54 -7.61 -22.61
CA ASN A 119 -20.92 -7.30 -23.00
C ASN A 119 -21.89 -8.42 -22.59
N ALA A 120 -21.46 -9.69 -22.70
CA ALA A 120 -22.26 -10.83 -22.25
C ALA A 120 -22.54 -10.77 -20.74
N TRP A 121 -21.54 -10.42 -19.92
CA TRP A 121 -21.71 -10.26 -18.49
C TRP A 121 -22.53 -9.02 -18.12
N SER A 122 -22.24 -7.85 -18.71
CA SER A 122 -22.96 -6.61 -18.40
C SER A 122 -24.43 -6.60 -18.82
N SER A 123 -24.82 -7.46 -19.77
CA SER A 123 -26.23 -7.66 -20.14
C SER A 123 -26.96 -8.70 -19.30
N THR A 124 -26.25 -9.56 -18.55
CA THR A 124 -26.85 -10.73 -17.88
C THR A 124 -26.78 -10.66 -16.36
N LEU A 125 -25.65 -10.20 -15.80
CA LEU A 125 -25.42 -10.21 -14.36
C LEU A 125 -26.32 -9.20 -13.67
N THR A 126 -27.02 -9.64 -12.62
CA THR A 126 -27.96 -8.81 -11.85
C THR A 126 -27.61 -8.68 -10.38
N SER A 127 -26.88 -9.64 -9.80
CA SER A 127 -26.42 -9.57 -8.40
C SER A 127 -25.28 -10.54 -8.09
N ILE A 128 -24.55 -10.24 -7.01
CA ILE A 128 -23.65 -11.15 -6.31
C ILE A 128 -24.29 -11.48 -4.96
N GLN A 129 -24.42 -12.76 -4.63
CA GLN A 129 -25.13 -13.25 -3.45
C GLN A 129 -24.34 -14.32 -2.70
N GLY A 130 -24.73 -14.56 -1.44
CA GLY A 130 -24.04 -15.47 -0.52
C GLY A 130 -24.05 -14.91 0.90
N ASN A 131 -23.12 -15.41 1.71
CA ASN A 131 -22.78 -14.84 3.02
C ASN A 131 -21.82 -13.63 2.83
N ASN A 132 -21.02 -13.31 3.84
CA ASN A 132 -20.07 -12.20 3.78
C ASN A 132 -19.03 -12.32 2.65
N ASP A 133 -18.78 -13.52 2.10
CA ASP A 133 -17.84 -13.72 0.99
C ASP A 133 -18.21 -12.95 -0.30
N ILE A 134 -19.43 -12.39 -0.39
CA ILE A 134 -19.80 -11.48 -1.48
C ILE A 134 -18.85 -10.27 -1.58
N ALA A 135 -18.30 -9.80 -0.46
CA ALA A 135 -17.35 -8.68 -0.46
C ALA A 135 -16.02 -9.05 -1.13
N LEU A 136 -15.57 -10.31 -0.97
CA LEU A 136 -14.40 -10.81 -1.70
C LEU A 136 -14.69 -11.02 -3.19
N ALA A 137 -15.89 -11.48 -3.54
CA ALA A 137 -16.30 -11.58 -4.94
C ALA A 137 -16.35 -10.20 -5.62
N GLY A 138 -17.02 -9.24 -4.99
CA GLY A 138 -17.10 -7.86 -5.45
C GLY A 138 -15.73 -7.20 -5.55
N GLY A 139 -14.93 -7.32 -4.49
CA GLY A 139 -13.58 -6.75 -4.41
C GLY A 139 -12.61 -7.32 -5.44
N ILE A 140 -12.29 -8.62 -5.35
CA ILE A 140 -11.24 -9.21 -6.20
C ILE A 140 -11.66 -9.20 -7.67
N TYR A 141 -12.85 -9.71 -7.97
CA TYR A 141 -13.28 -9.89 -9.37
C TYR A 141 -13.75 -8.58 -9.99
N GLY A 142 -14.29 -7.65 -9.19
CA GLY A 142 -14.58 -6.30 -9.65
C GLY A 142 -13.31 -5.54 -10.03
N CYS A 143 -12.26 -5.62 -9.20
CA CYS A 143 -10.95 -5.04 -9.52
C CYS A 143 -10.39 -5.61 -10.84
N HIS A 144 -10.43 -6.92 -11.02
CA HIS A 144 -9.93 -7.57 -12.23
C HIS A 144 -10.76 -7.16 -13.47
N PHE A 145 -12.09 -7.15 -13.38
CA PHE A 145 -12.92 -6.84 -14.54
C PHE A 145 -12.80 -5.37 -14.95
N ALA A 146 -12.67 -4.47 -13.99
CA ALA A 146 -12.38 -3.06 -14.25
C ALA A 146 -11.05 -2.88 -15.00
N ASN A 147 -10.01 -3.62 -14.63
CA ASN A 147 -8.74 -3.62 -15.36
C ASN A 147 -8.89 -4.08 -16.83
N VAL A 148 -9.74 -5.09 -17.11
CA VAL A 148 -10.02 -5.49 -18.50
C VAL A 148 -10.73 -4.35 -19.25
N GLY A 149 -11.77 -3.77 -18.65
CA GLY A 149 -12.51 -2.66 -19.23
C GLY A 149 -11.60 -1.46 -19.52
N GLU A 150 -10.67 -1.17 -18.63
CA GLU A 150 -9.72 -0.06 -18.78
C GLU A 150 -8.77 -0.27 -19.96
N ILE A 151 -8.18 -1.45 -20.10
CA ILE A 151 -7.34 -1.78 -21.27
C ILE A 151 -8.13 -1.61 -22.58
N MET A 152 -9.38 -2.04 -22.57
CA MET A 152 -10.26 -2.05 -23.74
C MET A 152 -10.93 -0.71 -24.03
N ARG A 153 -10.89 0.28 -23.13
CA ARG A 153 -11.60 1.56 -23.31
C ARG A 153 -11.23 2.31 -24.60
N SER A 154 -10.00 2.10 -25.09
CA SER A 154 -9.50 2.72 -26.31
C SER A 154 -9.86 1.94 -27.59
N TYR A 155 -10.53 0.80 -27.49
CA TYR A 155 -10.89 -0.01 -28.65
C TYR A 155 -12.14 0.54 -29.34
N LYS A 156 -11.96 1.02 -30.58
CA LYS A 156 -13.04 1.64 -31.37
C LYS A 156 -14.22 0.69 -31.67
N GLY A 157 -14.01 -0.62 -31.64
CA GLY A 157 -15.08 -1.61 -31.84
C GLY A 157 -16.00 -1.78 -30.63
N TRP A 158 -15.65 -1.25 -29.45
CA TRP A 158 -16.53 -1.27 -28.30
C TRP A 158 -17.52 -0.09 -28.37
N LYS A 159 -18.79 -0.40 -28.59
CA LYS A 159 -19.84 0.63 -28.65
C LYS A 159 -19.93 1.38 -27.33
N ALA A 160 -20.01 2.71 -27.39
CA ALA A 160 -20.11 3.57 -26.21
C ALA A 160 -21.29 3.20 -25.29
N GLU A 161 -22.43 2.81 -25.86
CA GLU A 161 -23.59 2.34 -25.08
C GLU A 161 -23.29 1.06 -24.28
N ASP A 162 -22.59 0.11 -24.88
CA ASP A 162 -22.23 -1.14 -24.21
C ASP A 162 -21.13 -0.92 -23.17
N PHE A 163 -20.19 -0.01 -23.43
CA PHE A 163 -19.23 0.43 -22.43
C PHE A 163 -19.93 1.09 -21.22
N ASN A 164 -20.94 1.94 -21.46
CA ASN A 164 -21.74 2.54 -20.38
C ASN A 164 -22.53 1.49 -19.58
N LYS A 165 -23.09 0.45 -20.23
CA LYS A 165 -23.71 -0.69 -19.51
C LYS A 165 -22.68 -1.43 -18.66
N PHE A 166 -21.47 -1.64 -19.18
CA PHE A 166 -20.38 -2.25 -18.43
C PHE A 166 -20.00 -1.42 -17.20
N LYS A 167 -19.79 -0.10 -17.35
CA LYS A 167 -19.58 0.83 -16.22
C LYS A 167 -20.71 0.74 -15.19
N GLY A 168 -21.96 0.70 -15.66
CA GLY A 168 -23.13 0.51 -14.82
C GLY A 168 -23.10 -0.80 -14.02
N MET A 169 -22.71 -1.93 -14.62
CA MET A 169 -22.51 -3.19 -13.91
C MET A 169 -21.40 -3.07 -12.84
N MET A 170 -20.28 -2.41 -13.17
CA MET A 170 -19.17 -2.23 -12.24
C MET A 170 -19.58 -1.46 -10.99
N VAL A 171 -20.37 -0.39 -11.13
CA VAL A 171 -20.88 0.39 -9.99
C VAL A 171 -22.01 -0.34 -9.26
N ASN A 172 -23.06 -0.71 -9.98
CA ASN A 172 -24.31 -1.16 -9.36
C ASN A 172 -24.20 -2.56 -8.75
N ILE A 173 -23.26 -3.38 -9.21
CA ILE A 173 -23.11 -4.77 -8.76
C ILE A 173 -21.78 -4.95 -8.03
N PHE A 174 -20.65 -4.71 -8.68
CA PHE A 174 -19.34 -5.00 -8.09
C PHE A 174 -18.96 -4.05 -6.95
N PHE A 175 -19.10 -2.74 -7.17
CA PHE A 175 -18.82 -1.75 -6.13
C PHE A 175 -19.78 -1.90 -4.95
N ASN A 176 -21.08 -2.04 -5.19
CA ASN A 176 -22.06 -2.25 -4.11
C ASN A 176 -21.79 -3.53 -3.30
N ALA A 177 -21.45 -4.65 -3.96
CA ALA A 177 -21.13 -5.90 -3.27
C ALA A 177 -19.78 -5.84 -2.54
N GLY A 178 -18.78 -5.22 -3.16
CA GLY A 178 -17.43 -5.09 -2.63
C GLY A 178 -17.35 -4.07 -1.49
N TRP A 179 -17.73 -2.81 -1.74
CA TRP A 179 -17.55 -1.68 -0.83
C TRP A 179 -18.50 -1.68 0.37
N GLY A 180 -19.54 -2.50 0.35
CA GLY A 180 -20.58 -2.52 1.39
C GLY A 180 -20.05 -2.72 2.82
N ARG A 181 -18.88 -3.34 3.02
CA ARG A 181 -18.27 -3.48 4.35
C ARG A 181 -17.59 -2.20 4.84
N ILE A 182 -16.83 -1.50 3.98
CA ILE A 182 -16.25 -0.20 4.32
C ILE A 182 -17.35 0.79 4.71
N LEU A 183 -18.51 0.71 4.05
CA LEU A 183 -19.70 1.54 4.37
C LEU A 183 -20.47 1.09 5.63
N GLY A 184 -20.16 -0.06 6.23
CA GLY A 184 -20.89 -0.60 7.38
C GLY A 184 -22.29 -1.15 7.04
N ASN A 185 -22.59 -1.35 5.76
CA ASN A 185 -23.92 -1.74 5.25
C ASN A 185 -24.12 -3.26 5.10
N GLN A 186 -23.11 -4.08 5.43
CA GLN A 186 -23.22 -5.54 5.42
C GLN A 186 -23.29 -6.12 6.84
N PRO A 187 -24.14 -7.15 7.08
CA PRO A 187 -24.25 -7.79 8.39
C PRO A 187 -22.93 -8.45 8.78
N THR A 188 -22.15 -7.77 9.63
CA THR A 188 -21.02 -8.38 10.32
C THR A 188 -21.58 -9.49 11.21
N SER A 189 -21.02 -10.71 11.15
CA SER A 189 -21.47 -11.83 11.99
C SER A 189 -21.19 -11.52 13.47
N GLY A 190 -22.08 -10.79 14.14
CA GLY A 190 -22.07 -10.50 15.58
C GLY A 190 -20.89 -9.70 16.14
N SER A 191 -19.78 -9.57 15.42
CA SER A 191 -18.60 -8.81 15.83
C SER A 191 -18.35 -7.68 14.84
N LYS A 192 -18.58 -6.44 15.29
CA LYS A 192 -18.38 -5.23 14.51
C LYS A 192 -16.93 -4.98 14.08
N ARG A 193 -15.95 -5.82 14.48
CA ARG A 193 -14.51 -5.69 14.10
C ARG A 193 -13.76 -7.02 14.04
N PHE A 194 -14.41 -8.11 13.64
CA PHE A 194 -13.65 -9.28 13.15
C PHE A 194 -13.15 -8.98 11.72
N TYR A 195 -12.31 -9.85 11.16
CA TYR A 195 -11.88 -9.92 9.75
C TYR A 195 -10.53 -9.27 9.41
N TYR A 196 -9.81 -9.99 8.56
CA TYR A 196 -8.39 -9.81 8.27
C TYR A 196 -8.13 -8.87 7.09
N SER A 197 -6.90 -8.37 6.98
CA SER A 197 -6.48 -7.31 6.03
C SER A 197 -6.82 -7.60 4.55
N ASN A 198 -6.78 -8.86 4.10
CA ASN A 198 -7.05 -9.20 2.69
C ASN A 198 -8.44 -8.74 2.21
N TRP A 199 -9.43 -8.72 3.11
CA TRP A 199 -10.80 -8.35 2.78
C TRP A 199 -10.90 -6.88 2.43
N ASP A 200 -10.32 -6.01 3.25
CA ASP A 200 -10.34 -4.56 3.03
C ASP A 200 -9.44 -4.19 1.85
N LEU A 201 -8.26 -4.81 1.72
CA LEU A 201 -7.36 -4.59 0.59
C LEU A 201 -8.04 -4.89 -0.76
N ALA A 202 -8.81 -5.98 -0.85
CA ALA A 202 -9.57 -6.32 -2.06
C ALA A 202 -10.63 -5.26 -2.40
N GLN A 203 -11.27 -4.67 -1.39
CA GLN A 203 -12.28 -3.63 -1.58
C GLN A 203 -11.66 -2.30 -1.98
N ILE A 204 -10.54 -1.90 -1.35
CA ILE A 204 -9.79 -0.68 -1.68
C ILE A 204 -9.30 -0.75 -3.12
N GLY A 205 -8.66 -1.85 -3.51
CA GLY A 205 -8.22 -2.06 -4.89
C GLY A 205 -9.38 -1.98 -5.90
N MET A 206 -10.52 -2.57 -5.57
CA MET A 206 -11.73 -2.46 -6.41
C MET A 206 -12.25 -1.03 -6.53
N ALA A 207 -12.33 -0.28 -5.43
CA ALA A 207 -12.82 1.10 -5.46
C ALA A 207 -11.87 2.01 -6.25
N ILE A 208 -10.56 1.82 -6.17
CA ILE A 208 -9.59 2.47 -7.06
C ILE A 208 -9.88 2.11 -8.52
N ALA A 209 -10.01 0.82 -8.82
CA ALA A 209 -10.20 0.33 -10.18
C ALA A 209 -11.50 0.84 -10.83
N VAL A 210 -12.62 0.78 -10.11
CA VAL A 210 -13.92 1.26 -10.57
C VAL A 210 -13.96 2.79 -10.62
N GLY A 211 -13.32 3.47 -9.66
CA GLY A 211 -13.19 4.93 -9.65
C GLY A 211 -12.56 5.46 -10.92
N VAL A 212 -11.39 4.92 -11.30
CA VAL A 212 -10.72 5.28 -12.56
C VAL A 212 -11.57 4.92 -13.78
N LEU A 213 -12.04 3.67 -13.89
CA LEU A 213 -12.84 3.21 -15.05
C LEU A 213 -14.07 4.08 -15.31
N THR A 214 -14.68 4.61 -14.25
CA THR A 214 -15.92 5.37 -14.30
C THR A 214 -15.73 6.88 -14.22
N ASP A 215 -14.48 7.35 -14.26
CA ASP A 215 -14.13 8.76 -14.12
C ASP A 215 -14.67 9.37 -12.80
N ASN A 216 -14.76 8.57 -11.74
CA ASN A 216 -15.29 8.96 -10.44
C ASN A 216 -14.15 9.26 -9.44
N ARG A 217 -13.73 10.53 -9.39
CA ARG A 217 -12.66 10.99 -8.51
C ARG A 217 -12.98 10.85 -7.03
N GLU A 218 -14.22 11.08 -6.62
CA GLU A 218 -14.62 10.96 -5.21
C GLU A 218 -14.43 9.53 -4.69
N MET A 219 -14.85 8.53 -5.48
CA MET A 219 -14.65 7.11 -5.17
C MET A 219 -13.17 6.75 -5.04
N PHE A 220 -12.35 7.22 -5.99
CA PHE A 220 -10.91 7.01 -5.95
C PHE A 220 -10.27 7.65 -4.71
N ASN A 221 -10.55 8.92 -4.44
CA ASN A 221 -9.99 9.66 -3.31
C ASN A 221 -10.38 9.04 -1.97
N GLU A 222 -11.62 8.57 -1.85
CA GLU A 222 -12.09 7.87 -0.66
C GLU A 222 -11.32 6.56 -0.43
N ALA A 223 -11.05 5.78 -1.49
CA ALA A 223 -10.24 4.57 -1.38
C ALA A 223 -8.79 4.87 -0.95
N ILE A 224 -8.17 5.92 -1.51
CA ILE A 224 -6.84 6.38 -1.09
C ILE A 224 -6.86 6.80 0.39
N ARG A 225 -7.88 7.54 0.83
CA ARG A 225 -8.05 7.97 2.22
C ARG A 225 -8.17 6.77 3.16
N VAL A 226 -8.96 5.76 2.79
CA VAL A 226 -9.12 4.52 3.57
C VAL A 226 -7.78 3.80 3.72
N TYR A 227 -7.02 3.63 2.63
CA TYR A 227 -5.70 2.97 2.70
C TYR A 227 -4.67 3.73 3.55
N LYS A 228 -4.70 5.06 3.50
CA LYS A 228 -3.78 5.93 4.26
C LYS A 228 -4.18 6.17 5.73
N SER A 229 -5.36 5.70 6.14
CA SER A 229 -5.85 5.83 7.51
C SER A 229 -5.18 4.84 8.49
N ASP A 230 -5.61 4.84 9.74
CA ASP A 230 -5.18 3.91 10.79
C ASP A 230 -6.32 3.03 11.33
N TRP A 231 -7.51 3.13 10.75
CA TRP A 231 -8.73 2.54 11.32
C TRP A 231 -9.15 1.22 10.67
N TYR A 232 -8.90 1.06 9.37
CA TYR A 232 -9.34 -0.12 8.61
C TYR A 232 -8.23 -1.17 8.57
N TRP A 233 -8.57 -2.47 8.58
CA TRP A 233 -7.58 -3.55 8.62
C TRP A 233 -6.75 -3.64 7.34
N GLY A 234 -7.29 -3.16 6.23
CA GLY A 234 -6.57 -3.02 4.96
C GLY A 234 -5.80 -1.70 4.82
N ALA A 235 -5.90 -0.78 5.79
CA ALA A 235 -5.08 0.42 5.80
C ALA A 235 -3.61 0.05 6.03
N SER A 236 -2.68 0.80 5.43
CA SER A 236 -1.25 0.45 5.38
C SER A 236 -0.67 0.09 6.76
N SER A 237 -0.97 0.91 7.77
CA SER A 237 -0.48 0.75 9.14
C SER A 237 -1.07 -0.45 9.90
N GLN A 238 -2.27 -0.89 9.54
CA GLN A 238 -2.95 -2.04 10.16
C GLN A 238 -2.66 -3.34 9.42
N PHE A 239 -2.57 -3.29 8.08
CA PHE A 239 -2.18 -4.40 7.24
C PHE A 239 -0.75 -4.85 7.60
N ILE A 240 0.20 -3.92 7.56
CA ILE A 240 1.57 -4.17 8.04
C ILE A 240 1.60 -3.77 9.51
N TYR A 241 1.10 -4.66 10.37
CA TYR A 241 0.81 -4.36 11.77
C TYR A 241 2.03 -3.94 12.59
N TYR A 242 3.21 -4.52 12.33
CA TYR A 242 4.41 -4.23 13.13
C TYR A 242 5.68 -4.16 12.29
N LEU A 243 6.54 -3.19 12.58
CA LEU A 243 7.87 -3.04 11.96
C LEU A 243 8.94 -3.50 12.95
N HIS A 244 9.54 -4.66 12.68
CA HIS A 244 10.78 -5.07 13.36
C HIS A 244 11.97 -4.20 12.88
N PRO A 245 13.07 -4.17 13.65
CA PRO A 245 14.29 -3.48 13.23
C PRO A 245 14.73 -3.88 11.81
N GLY A 246 15.14 -2.89 11.03
CA GLY A 246 15.55 -3.03 9.62
C GLY A 246 14.41 -2.94 8.62
N TYR A 247 13.30 -2.28 9.02
CA TYR A 247 12.05 -2.21 8.23
C TYR A 247 11.55 -3.57 7.78
N PHE A 248 11.51 -4.50 8.73
CA PHE A 248 11.04 -5.85 8.47
C PHE A 248 9.61 -6.00 9.00
N GLY A 249 8.63 -5.94 8.10
CA GLY A 249 7.23 -5.70 8.44
C GLY A 249 6.38 -6.96 8.60
N GLN A 250 5.99 -7.28 9.83
CA GLN A 250 5.03 -8.35 10.07
C GLN A 250 3.62 -7.91 9.65
N THR A 251 3.00 -8.68 8.78
CA THR A 251 1.61 -8.46 8.38
C THR A 251 0.64 -8.94 9.47
N GLN A 252 -0.58 -8.40 9.46
CA GLN A 252 -1.67 -8.84 10.30
C GLN A 252 -2.09 -10.31 10.06
N GLU A 253 -1.82 -10.85 8.86
CA GLU A 253 -2.20 -12.22 8.47
C GLU A 253 -1.10 -13.25 8.71
N ALA A 254 0.11 -12.82 9.09
CA ALA A 254 1.29 -13.68 9.18
C ALA A 254 1.12 -14.88 10.12
N GLY A 255 0.31 -14.73 11.17
CA GLY A 255 0.01 -15.80 12.14
C GLY A 255 -1.16 -16.70 11.77
N ARG A 256 -1.98 -16.33 10.77
CA ARG A 256 -3.16 -17.11 10.36
C ARG A 256 -2.75 -18.29 9.48
N ASP A 257 -2.24 -17.99 8.30
CA ASP A 257 -1.63 -18.91 7.34
C ASP A 257 -0.98 -18.11 6.21
N GLN A 258 0.00 -18.70 5.53
CA GLN A 258 0.73 -17.99 4.49
C GLN A 258 -0.05 -17.83 3.17
N GLY A 259 -1.14 -18.59 2.96
CA GLY A 259 -1.99 -18.43 1.78
C GLY A 259 -2.75 -17.11 1.78
N HIS A 260 -3.25 -16.69 2.95
CA HIS A 260 -3.87 -15.40 3.16
C HIS A 260 -2.85 -14.28 3.35
N ASN A 261 -1.71 -14.56 4.01
CA ASN A 261 -0.65 -13.57 4.13
C ASN A 261 -0.14 -13.10 2.77
N THR A 262 0.16 -14.04 1.87
CA THR A 262 0.59 -13.72 0.50
C THR A 262 -0.54 -13.13 -0.36
N LEU A 263 -1.81 -13.43 -0.06
CA LEU A 263 -2.96 -12.76 -0.68
C LEU A 263 -2.97 -11.26 -0.35
N SER A 264 -2.82 -10.88 0.91
CA SER A 264 -2.77 -9.47 1.30
C SER A 264 -1.63 -8.72 0.62
N ILE A 265 -0.43 -9.31 0.51
CA ILE A 265 0.70 -8.68 -0.19
C ILE A 265 0.40 -8.47 -1.67
N GLY A 266 -0.21 -9.45 -2.34
CA GLY A 266 -0.59 -9.30 -3.74
C GLY A 266 -1.64 -8.21 -3.96
N LEU A 267 -2.67 -8.16 -3.10
CA LEU A 267 -3.71 -7.13 -3.18
C LEU A 267 -3.15 -5.73 -2.91
N GLY A 268 -2.24 -5.62 -1.93
CA GLY A 268 -1.48 -4.39 -1.66
C GLY A 268 -0.64 -3.96 -2.86
N GLY A 269 0.02 -4.89 -3.56
CA GLY A 269 0.78 -4.58 -4.76
C GLY A 269 -0.10 -4.04 -5.89
N ILE A 270 -1.23 -4.71 -6.16
CA ILE A 270 -2.19 -4.29 -7.20
C ILE A 270 -2.73 -2.89 -6.94
N LEU A 271 -3.17 -2.59 -5.71
CA LEU A 271 -3.71 -1.26 -5.41
C LEU A 271 -2.63 -0.18 -5.45
N CYS A 272 -1.39 -0.49 -5.04
CA CYS A 272 -0.29 0.45 -5.14
C CYS A 272 0.06 0.76 -6.60
N GLU A 273 0.07 -0.23 -7.50
CA GLU A 273 0.36 -0.01 -8.92
C GLU A 273 -0.74 0.80 -9.62
N MET A 274 -2.01 0.50 -9.35
CA MET A 274 -3.12 1.28 -9.91
C MET A 274 -3.11 2.73 -9.42
N ALA A 275 -2.73 2.97 -8.16
CA ALA A 275 -2.58 4.32 -7.64
C ALA A 275 -1.34 5.04 -8.23
N TRP A 276 -0.24 4.31 -8.40
CA TRP A 276 1.00 4.83 -9.01
C TRP A 276 0.75 5.35 -10.43
N ASN A 277 -0.01 4.61 -11.23
CA ASN A 277 -0.37 5.01 -12.59
C ASN A 277 -1.37 6.18 -12.65
N GLN A 278 -1.77 6.71 -11.50
CA GLN A 278 -2.59 7.92 -11.32
C GLN A 278 -1.84 8.99 -10.50
N ASP A 279 -0.51 8.94 -10.50
CA ASP A 279 0.38 9.86 -9.78
C ASP A 279 0.17 9.91 -8.25
N VAL A 280 -0.35 8.82 -7.66
CA VAL A 280 -0.48 8.65 -6.22
C VAL A 280 0.50 7.58 -5.71
N ASP A 281 1.57 8.03 -5.06
CA ASP A 281 2.57 7.14 -4.49
C ASP A 281 2.08 6.45 -3.20
N LEU A 282 1.48 5.27 -3.35
CA LEU A 282 1.16 4.36 -2.25
C LEU A 282 2.30 3.38 -1.92
N TYR A 283 3.24 3.18 -2.85
CA TYR A 283 4.40 2.32 -2.61
C TYR A 283 5.33 2.94 -1.56
N GLY A 284 5.63 4.23 -1.70
CA GLY A 284 6.44 5.03 -0.78
C GLY A 284 5.71 5.45 0.51
N TRP A 285 4.39 5.23 0.59
CA TRP A 285 3.60 5.63 1.75
C TRP A 285 4.10 5.00 3.07
N ASP A 286 4.08 5.81 4.13
CA ASP A 286 4.59 5.46 5.46
C ASP A 286 6.02 4.88 5.40
N ASN A 287 6.89 5.55 4.64
CA ASN A 287 8.30 5.21 4.46
C ASN A 287 8.51 3.80 3.89
N ASN A 288 7.88 3.51 2.75
CA ASN A 288 7.87 2.21 2.09
C ASN A 288 7.34 1.08 3.00
N ARG A 289 6.28 1.32 3.79
CA ARG A 289 5.73 0.29 4.68
C ARG A 289 5.28 -0.96 3.92
N PHE A 290 4.79 -0.79 2.70
CA PHE A 290 4.44 -1.92 1.84
C PHE A 290 5.67 -2.78 1.50
N LEU A 291 6.82 -2.18 1.19
CA LEU A 291 8.08 -2.91 0.97
C LEU A 291 8.47 -3.74 2.19
N ALA A 292 8.34 -3.15 3.39
CA ALA A 292 8.63 -3.84 4.64
C ALA A 292 7.82 -5.13 4.80
N GLY A 293 6.52 -5.07 4.48
CA GLY A 293 5.62 -6.22 4.46
C GLY A 293 5.96 -7.24 3.38
N ALA A 294 6.29 -6.76 2.19
CA ALA A 294 6.61 -7.60 1.04
C ALA A 294 7.90 -8.40 1.27
N GLU A 295 8.97 -7.75 1.72
CA GLU A 295 10.24 -8.42 2.02
C GLU A 295 10.12 -9.41 3.18
N TYR A 296 9.33 -9.08 4.21
CA TYR A 296 9.00 -10.00 5.29
C TYR A 296 8.32 -11.26 4.76
N THR A 297 7.24 -11.09 4.01
CA THR A 297 6.44 -12.19 3.52
C THR A 297 7.18 -13.04 2.48
N ALA A 298 7.97 -12.41 1.62
CA ALA A 298 8.85 -13.09 0.66
C ALA A 298 9.88 -13.94 1.41
N LYS A 299 10.57 -13.41 2.42
CA LYS A 299 11.56 -14.15 3.20
C LYS A 299 10.94 -15.35 3.94
N VAL A 300 9.75 -15.19 4.53
CA VAL A 300 9.03 -16.28 5.21
C VAL A 300 8.71 -17.44 4.28
N ASN A 301 8.36 -17.13 3.03
CA ASN A 301 7.84 -18.12 2.09
C ASN A 301 8.92 -18.69 1.16
N TYR A 302 10.08 -18.05 1.04
CA TYR A 302 11.08 -18.46 0.06
C TYR A 302 11.66 -19.83 0.42
N ASN A 303 11.42 -20.82 -0.45
CA ASN A 303 11.96 -22.17 -0.33
C ASN A 303 12.20 -22.80 -1.72
N PHE A 304 12.90 -22.06 -2.58
CA PHE A 304 13.36 -22.61 -3.86
C PHE A 304 14.70 -23.32 -3.69
N ASN A 305 14.97 -24.30 -4.55
CA ASN A 305 16.23 -25.03 -4.63
C ASN A 305 16.68 -25.66 -3.29
N GLY A 306 15.73 -26.11 -2.47
CA GLY A 306 16.02 -26.75 -1.18
C GLY A 306 16.65 -25.80 -0.14
N SER A 307 16.46 -24.48 -0.28
CA SER A 307 17.00 -23.49 0.65
C SER A 307 16.45 -23.60 2.07
N GLY A 308 15.30 -24.25 2.25
CA GLY A 308 14.58 -24.26 3.52
C GLY A 308 13.91 -22.91 3.80
N PHE A 309 13.03 -22.88 4.80
CA PHE A 309 12.40 -21.63 5.22
C PHE A 309 13.31 -20.88 6.18
N ALA A 310 13.45 -19.58 5.96
CA ALA A 310 14.23 -18.72 6.85
C ALA A 310 13.47 -18.43 8.16
N ASP A 311 14.23 -18.33 9.25
CA ASP A 311 13.70 -17.77 10.49
C ASP A 311 13.50 -16.26 10.35
N VAL A 312 12.37 -15.80 10.89
CA VAL A 312 12.00 -14.40 10.95
C VAL A 312 11.49 -14.04 12.34
N PRO A 313 11.70 -12.79 12.81
CA PRO A 313 11.08 -12.34 14.05
C PRO A 313 9.55 -12.34 13.91
N TYR A 314 8.89 -12.58 15.03
CA TYR A 314 7.43 -12.52 15.13
C TYR A 314 7.07 -11.89 16.48
N ILE A 315 6.14 -10.93 16.48
CA ILE A 315 5.50 -10.39 17.67
C ILE A 315 4.05 -10.90 17.73
N THR A 316 3.56 -11.19 18.94
CA THR A 316 2.18 -11.65 19.13
C THR A 316 1.21 -10.65 18.51
N TYR A 317 0.39 -11.13 17.58
CA TYR A 317 -0.76 -10.39 17.07
C TYR A 317 -1.98 -10.75 17.90
N ALA A 318 -2.66 -9.75 18.44
CA ALA A 318 -3.97 -9.89 19.04
C ALA A 318 -4.92 -8.97 18.28
N ASN A 319 -6.10 -9.48 17.92
CA ASN A 319 -7.14 -8.62 17.36
C ASN A 319 -7.59 -7.58 18.39
N TYR A 320 -8.24 -6.51 17.93
CA TYR A 320 -8.59 -5.34 18.75
C TYR A 320 -9.32 -5.67 20.07
N TYR A 321 -10.11 -6.75 20.10
CA TYR A 321 -10.87 -7.14 21.30
C TYR A 321 -10.09 -8.05 22.26
N GLY A 322 -8.93 -8.58 21.85
CA GLY A 322 -8.06 -9.41 22.69
C GLY A 322 -8.65 -10.76 23.13
N ASP A 323 -9.86 -11.11 22.68
CA ASP A 323 -10.66 -12.23 23.20
C ASP A 323 -11.03 -13.29 22.14
N GLY A 324 -10.66 -13.11 20.87
CA GLY A 324 -11.09 -14.01 19.79
C GLY A 324 -10.01 -14.50 18.81
N VAL A 325 -8.94 -13.71 18.58
CA VAL A 325 -7.80 -14.12 17.74
C VAL A 325 -6.50 -13.60 18.37
N VAL A 326 -5.74 -14.52 18.95
CA VAL A 326 -4.37 -14.28 19.43
C VAL A 326 -3.46 -15.25 18.70
N GLN A 327 -2.51 -14.72 17.94
CA GLN A 327 -1.53 -15.47 17.17
C GLN A 327 -0.15 -15.15 17.74
N THR A 328 0.50 -16.16 18.30
CA THR A 328 1.79 -16.02 19.00
C THR A 328 2.98 -16.47 18.14
N MET A 329 2.72 -17.03 16.96
CA MET A 329 3.71 -17.52 16.02
C MET A 329 3.20 -17.43 14.58
N LEU A 330 4.10 -17.64 13.62
CA LEU A 330 3.76 -17.74 12.19
C LEU A 330 2.78 -18.90 11.93
N GLY A 331 1.80 -18.63 11.07
CA GLY A 331 0.83 -19.62 10.62
C GLY A 331 1.42 -20.67 9.66
N PRO A 332 0.67 -21.76 9.39
CA PRO A 332 1.08 -22.82 8.47
C PRO A 332 1.07 -22.37 6.99
N GLY A 333 1.46 -23.27 6.08
CA GLY A 333 1.31 -23.09 4.63
C GLY A 333 2.44 -22.32 3.93
N LYS A 334 3.63 -22.24 4.52
CA LYS A 334 4.82 -21.59 3.93
C LYS A 334 5.14 -22.16 2.54
N GLY A 335 5.75 -21.36 1.67
CA GLY A 335 6.12 -21.77 0.32
C GLY A 335 5.07 -21.42 -0.73
N ASN A 336 4.22 -20.44 -0.47
CA ASN A 336 3.18 -20.06 -1.40
C ASN A 336 3.75 -19.34 -2.63
N ASN A 337 3.33 -19.76 -3.83
CA ASN A 337 3.85 -19.29 -5.12
C ASN A 337 2.80 -18.48 -5.91
N ARG A 338 2.24 -17.43 -5.28
CA ARG A 338 1.35 -16.45 -5.95
C ARG A 338 2.16 -15.58 -6.93
N PRO A 339 1.58 -15.18 -8.09
CA PRO A 339 2.29 -14.52 -9.17
C PRO A 339 2.30 -12.99 -8.96
N ILE A 340 2.86 -12.55 -7.84
CA ILE A 340 2.76 -11.16 -7.35
C ILE A 340 4.12 -10.46 -7.25
N TRP A 341 5.21 -11.22 -7.36
CA TRP A 341 6.53 -10.75 -6.98
C TRP A 341 7.21 -9.92 -8.06
N SER A 342 6.95 -10.19 -9.35
CA SER A 342 7.53 -9.36 -10.43
C SER A 342 7.07 -7.91 -10.37
N LEU A 343 5.81 -7.66 -9.99
CA LEU A 343 5.27 -6.31 -9.81
C LEU A 343 6.08 -5.55 -8.73
N ILE A 344 6.18 -6.16 -7.55
CA ILE A 344 6.86 -5.57 -6.39
C ILE A 344 8.35 -5.36 -6.68
N TYR A 345 9.02 -6.40 -7.18
CA TYR A 345 10.45 -6.34 -7.51
C TYR A 345 10.77 -5.21 -8.49
N ASN A 346 10.02 -5.12 -9.60
CA ASN A 346 10.34 -4.15 -10.64
C ASN A 346 9.97 -2.72 -10.22
N HIS A 347 8.92 -2.51 -9.42
CA HIS A 347 8.67 -1.20 -8.84
C HIS A 347 9.87 -0.74 -7.98
N TYR A 348 10.25 -1.52 -6.98
CA TYR A 348 11.28 -1.06 -6.05
C TYR A 348 12.68 -1.03 -6.65
N GLU A 349 13.16 -2.11 -7.29
CA GLU A 349 14.54 -2.13 -7.79
C GLU A 349 14.70 -1.38 -9.12
N ASN A 350 13.75 -1.53 -10.05
CA ASN A 350 13.93 -1.07 -11.43
C ASN A 350 13.19 0.23 -11.76
N ARG A 351 12.30 0.72 -10.87
CA ARG A 351 11.68 2.05 -10.98
C ARG A 351 12.27 3.00 -9.93
N MET A 352 12.35 2.57 -8.67
CA MET A 352 12.76 3.43 -7.55
C MET A 352 14.23 3.30 -7.14
N GLY A 353 14.93 2.25 -7.57
CA GLY A 353 16.30 1.98 -7.16
C GLY A 353 16.46 1.60 -5.69
N ILE A 354 15.40 1.15 -5.03
CA ILE A 354 15.40 0.65 -3.65
C ILE A 354 15.56 -0.87 -3.68
N SER A 355 16.50 -1.41 -2.91
CA SER A 355 16.76 -2.85 -2.89
C SER A 355 15.61 -3.64 -2.26
N ALA A 356 15.12 -4.65 -2.98
CA ALA A 356 14.06 -5.56 -2.55
C ALA A 356 14.52 -7.03 -2.73
N PRO A 357 15.55 -7.47 -1.98
CA PRO A 357 16.30 -8.69 -2.28
C PRO A 357 15.46 -9.97 -2.22
N TRP A 358 14.47 -10.07 -1.33
CA TRP A 358 13.63 -11.26 -1.22
C TRP A 358 12.55 -11.30 -2.28
N SER A 359 11.92 -10.17 -2.56
CA SER A 359 10.97 -10.01 -3.68
C SER A 359 11.64 -10.31 -5.01
N LYS A 360 12.88 -9.81 -5.22
CA LYS A 360 13.71 -10.14 -6.38
C LYS A 360 13.96 -11.64 -6.50
N LYS A 361 14.44 -12.29 -5.44
CA LYS A 361 14.73 -13.73 -5.44
C LYS A 361 13.48 -14.54 -5.82
N TYR A 362 12.33 -14.19 -5.23
CA TYR A 362 11.06 -14.83 -5.54
C TYR A 362 10.63 -14.59 -7.00
N ALA A 363 10.68 -13.34 -7.45
CA ALA A 363 10.32 -12.96 -8.81
C ALA A 363 11.18 -13.68 -9.86
N ILE A 364 12.48 -13.84 -9.62
CA ILE A 364 13.40 -14.57 -10.50
C ILE A 364 13.11 -16.08 -10.47
N ALA A 365 12.92 -16.66 -9.29
CA ALA A 365 12.69 -18.10 -9.14
C ALA A 365 11.37 -18.58 -9.76
N MET A 366 10.39 -17.67 -9.89
CA MET A 366 9.08 -17.95 -10.48
C MET A 366 8.98 -17.68 -11.99
N ARG A 367 10.06 -17.23 -12.66
CA ARG A 367 9.99 -16.91 -14.09
C ARG A 367 9.99 -18.16 -14.98
N PRO A 368 9.30 -18.11 -16.14
CA PRO A 368 8.30 -17.10 -16.50
C PRO A 368 7.00 -17.30 -15.71
N GLU A 369 6.45 -16.22 -15.14
CA GLU A 369 5.21 -16.29 -14.35
C GLU A 369 4.00 -16.65 -15.23
N ILE A 370 3.10 -17.45 -14.66
CA ILE A 370 1.86 -17.90 -15.29
C ILE A 370 0.66 -17.03 -14.89
N GLY A 371 -0.42 -17.10 -15.65
CA GLY A 371 -1.69 -16.42 -15.36
C GLY A 371 -2.61 -17.16 -14.39
N SER A 372 -3.77 -16.56 -14.14
CA SER A 372 -4.84 -17.15 -13.31
C SER A 372 -5.21 -18.58 -13.70
N GLY A 373 -5.64 -19.36 -12.72
CA GLY A 373 -6.20 -20.70 -12.90
C GLY A 373 -5.18 -21.84 -12.95
N ASN A 374 -3.89 -21.53 -13.01
CA ASN A 374 -2.82 -22.53 -13.11
C ASN A 374 -2.06 -22.75 -11.78
N ILE A 375 -2.42 -22.03 -10.72
CA ILE A 375 -1.80 -22.13 -9.39
C ILE A 375 -2.65 -23.06 -8.51
N ASN A 376 -2.03 -23.91 -7.68
CA ASN A 376 -2.73 -24.74 -6.68
C ASN A 376 -3.91 -25.58 -7.23
N GLY A 377 -3.75 -26.18 -8.41
CA GLY A 377 -4.73 -27.13 -8.96
C GLY A 377 -6.05 -26.53 -9.47
N GLY A 378 -6.12 -25.21 -9.69
CA GLY A 378 -7.30 -24.57 -10.30
C GLY A 378 -8.47 -24.25 -9.33
N ASN A 379 -8.25 -24.33 -8.02
CA ASN A 379 -9.21 -23.93 -6.98
C ASN A 379 -9.42 -22.41 -6.93
N GLY A 380 -10.37 -21.91 -6.12
CA GLY A 380 -10.71 -20.48 -6.04
C GLY A 380 -9.52 -19.53 -5.87
N GLY A 381 -8.54 -19.87 -5.02
CA GLY A 381 -7.36 -19.05 -4.80
C GLY A 381 -6.42 -18.91 -6.01
N SER A 382 -6.58 -19.76 -7.03
CA SER A 382 -5.83 -19.68 -8.29
C SER A 382 -6.27 -18.51 -9.18
N TYR A 383 -7.43 -17.90 -8.87
CA TYR A 383 -7.99 -16.74 -9.58
C TYR A 383 -7.99 -15.47 -8.72
N ASP A 384 -7.29 -15.45 -7.59
CA ASP A 384 -7.14 -14.25 -6.77
C ASP A 384 -6.30 -13.16 -7.46
N PHE A 385 -5.54 -13.52 -8.50
CA PHE A 385 -4.64 -12.64 -9.25
C PHE A 385 -4.67 -12.95 -10.74
N LEU A 386 -4.53 -11.92 -11.59
CA LEU A 386 -4.47 -12.04 -13.05
C LEU A 386 -3.17 -12.71 -13.55
N GLY A 387 -2.05 -12.48 -12.86
CA GLY A 387 -0.75 -13.12 -13.13
C GLY A 387 0.01 -12.53 -14.32
N PHE A 388 0.90 -13.34 -14.92
CA PHE A 388 1.81 -12.96 -16.03
C PHE A 388 2.80 -11.83 -15.71
N GLY A 389 3.22 -11.68 -14.45
CA GLY A 389 4.02 -10.54 -14.03
C GLY A 389 5.39 -10.43 -14.70
N THR A 390 6.01 -11.55 -15.12
CA THR A 390 7.26 -11.51 -15.90
C THR A 390 7.08 -10.83 -17.26
N LEU A 391 5.92 -10.96 -17.89
CA LEU A 391 5.62 -10.28 -19.15
C LEU A 391 5.25 -8.82 -18.90
N LEU A 392 4.36 -8.59 -17.94
CA LEU A 392 3.64 -7.32 -17.81
C LEU A 392 4.40 -6.26 -16.99
N TYR A 393 5.09 -6.68 -15.93
CA TYR A 393 5.73 -5.75 -14.99
C TYR A 393 7.25 -5.71 -15.10
N GLN A 394 7.86 -6.54 -15.94
CA GLN A 394 9.31 -6.50 -16.12
C GLN A 394 9.74 -5.15 -16.71
N GLN A 395 10.72 -4.56 -16.03
CA GLN A 395 11.39 -3.32 -16.41
C GLN A 395 12.84 -3.60 -16.78
N ASP A 396 13.45 -2.67 -17.51
CA ASP A 396 14.90 -2.66 -17.67
C ASP A 396 15.58 -2.43 -16.32
N THR A 397 16.75 -3.03 -16.13
CA THR A 397 17.56 -2.77 -14.93
C THR A 397 18.08 -1.34 -14.98
N ILE A 398 17.89 -0.59 -13.90
CA ILE A 398 18.50 0.75 -13.76
C ILE A 398 20.03 0.66 -13.83
N SER A 399 20.67 1.69 -14.38
CA SER A 399 22.13 1.76 -14.48
C SER A 399 22.80 2.22 -13.18
N GLU A 400 22.08 2.97 -12.35
CA GLU A 400 22.60 3.52 -11.10
C GLU A 400 21.50 3.68 -10.06
N SER A 401 21.83 3.33 -8.82
CA SER A 401 21.16 3.76 -7.59
C SER A 401 22.21 3.67 -6.50
N CYS A 402 22.32 4.66 -5.62
CA CYS A 402 23.49 4.66 -4.75
C CYS A 402 23.42 5.43 -3.43
N TYR A 403 22.29 6.04 -3.05
CA TYR A 403 22.13 6.60 -1.71
C TYR A 403 21.11 5.79 -0.88
N PRO A 404 21.36 5.56 0.42
CA PRO A 404 20.33 5.03 1.32
C PRO A 404 19.27 6.09 1.59
N GLU A 405 18.05 5.67 1.88
CA GLU A 405 16.94 6.59 2.12
C GLU A 405 16.02 6.12 3.24
N GLY A 406 15.03 6.95 3.58
CA GLY A 406 14.07 6.63 4.62
C GLY A 406 14.70 6.36 5.98
N LEU A 407 15.84 6.98 6.31
CA LEU A 407 16.49 6.79 7.60
C LEU A 407 15.58 7.31 8.72
N THR A 408 15.25 6.46 9.69
CA THR A 408 14.62 6.86 10.96
C THR A 408 15.56 6.62 12.13
N ALA A 409 15.34 7.37 13.21
CA ALA A 409 16.03 7.21 14.47
C ALA A 409 14.98 7.15 15.59
N ARG A 410 14.75 5.96 16.14
CA ARG A 410 13.76 5.72 17.19
C ARG A 410 14.46 5.59 18.54
N VAL A 411 14.02 6.36 19.54
CA VAL A 411 14.57 6.25 20.90
C VAL A 411 13.89 5.09 21.62
N ASN A 412 14.70 4.20 22.20
CA ASN A 412 14.28 3.02 22.95
C ASN A 412 15.09 2.95 24.26
N GLY A 413 14.51 3.49 25.34
CA GLY A 413 15.23 3.72 26.60
C GLY A 413 16.42 4.67 26.39
N THR A 414 17.64 4.18 26.66
CA THR A 414 18.89 4.95 26.49
C THR A 414 19.58 4.72 25.14
N LYS A 415 18.90 4.04 24.21
CA LYS A 415 19.43 3.65 22.91
C LYS A 415 18.68 4.34 21.78
N VAL A 416 19.32 4.40 20.61
CA VAL A 416 18.72 4.89 19.36
C VAL A 416 18.77 3.77 18.34
N ASP A 417 17.60 3.27 17.95
CA ASP A 417 17.44 2.28 16.89
C ASP A 417 17.31 3.00 15.54
N LEU A 418 18.30 2.81 14.67
CA LEU A 418 18.31 3.33 13.31
C LEU A 418 17.79 2.28 12.33
N ASN A 419 17.00 2.71 11.34
CA ASN A 419 16.50 1.87 10.26
C ASN A 419 16.53 2.65 8.95
N TRP A 420 16.93 2.03 7.83
CA TRP A 420 17.03 2.69 6.51
C TRP A 420 16.73 1.73 5.37
N TRP A 421 16.43 2.27 4.19
CA TRP A 421 16.37 1.53 2.94
C TRP A 421 17.70 1.63 2.19
N GLY A 422 18.11 0.52 1.60
CA GLY A 422 19.36 0.42 0.83
C GLY A 422 19.12 0.59 -0.66
N PRO A 423 20.02 1.26 -1.40
CA PRO A 423 19.93 1.32 -2.86
C PRO A 423 20.31 -0.02 -3.50
N VAL A 424 19.80 -0.27 -4.72
CA VAL A 424 20.28 -1.34 -5.59
C VAL A 424 21.78 -1.11 -5.83
N TYR A 425 22.62 -2.15 -5.74
CA TYR A 425 24.10 -2.08 -5.88
C TYR A 425 24.91 -1.60 -4.66
N ALA A 426 24.30 -1.32 -3.51
CA ALA A 426 25.08 -1.10 -2.29
C ALA A 426 26.06 -2.27 -2.01
N ILE A 427 27.29 -1.98 -1.60
CA ILE A 427 28.26 -3.00 -1.18
C ILE A 427 28.19 -3.22 0.35
N ASN A 428 28.14 -2.12 1.10
CA ASN A 428 27.95 -2.09 2.55
C ASN A 428 27.62 -0.66 3.00
N TYR A 429 27.17 -0.51 4.25
CA TYR A 429 26.82 0.79 4.84
C TYR A 429 27.83 1.25 5.90
N SER A 430 27.87 2.57 6.11
CA SER A 430 28.44 3.18 7.31
C SER A 430 27.46 4.15 7.94
N ILE A 431 27.51 4.25 9.26
CA ILE A 431 26.68 5.17 10.04
C ILE A 431 27.55 6.31 10.54
N GLN A 432 27.09 7.53 10.35
CA GLN A 432 27.69 8.71 10.92
C GLN A 432 26.75 9.41 11.89
N ARG A 433 27.33 10.01 12.94
CA ARG A 433 26.62 10.75 13.98
C ARG A 433 27.22 12.15 14.18
N SER A 434 26.39 13.12 14.48
CA SER A 434 26.78 14.46 14.95
C SER A 434 25.90 14.90 16.13
N THR A 435 26.35 15.88 16.92
CA THR A 435 25.55 16.55 17.96
C THR A 435 24.86 17.82 17.46
N THR A 436 25.12 18.22 16.21
CA THR A 436 24.48 19.36 15.55
C THR A 436 24.14 19.00 14.11
N ILE A 437 23.05 19.54 13.57
CA ILE A 437 22.55 19.18 12.24
C ILE A 437 23.53 19.54 11.11
N ASN A 438 24.19 20.68 11.22
CA ASN A 438 25.19 21.19 10.27
C ASN A 438 26.64 20.95 10.73
N GLY A 439 26.82 20.09 11.74
CA GLY A 439 28.13 19.85 12.34
C GLY A 439 28.99 18.86 11.58
N ARG A 440 30.17 18.61 12.14
CA ARG A 440 31.03 17.50 11.69
C ARG A 440 30.37 16.18 12.07
N PHE A 441 30.07 15.37 11.05
CA PHE A 441 29.62 13.99 11.21
C PHE A 441 30.83 13.05 11.41
N LYS A 442 30.79 12.23 12.47
CA LYS A 442 31.81 11.21 12.76
C LYS A 442 31.25 9.82 12.46
N THR A 443 32.01 8.99 11.75
CA THR A 443 31.63 7.58 11.53
C THR A 443 31.70 6.80 12.83
N ILE A 444 30.58 6.18 13.22
CA ILE A 444 30.45 5.36 14.43
C ILE A 444 30.38 3.86 14.11
N LYS A 445 30.00 3.49 12.88
CA LYS A 445 30.01 2.10 12.40
C LYS A 445 30.35 2.06 10.91
N LYS A 446 31.12 1.03 10.49
CA LYS A 446 31.51 0.76 9.10
C LYS A 446 31.19 -0.69 8.72
N LYS A 447 31.18 -0.96 7.41
CA LYS A 447 31.07 -2.30 6.83
C LYS A 447 29.84 -3.08 7.31
N ILE A 448 28.69 -2.41 7.43
CA ILE A 448 27.41 -3.08 7.71
C ILE A 448 26.96 -3.77 6.41
N GLY A 449 26.71 -5.08 6.45
CA GLY A 449 26.29 -5.83 5.27
C GLY A 449 24.95 -5.35 4.70
N THR A 450 24.73 -5.55 3.40
CA THR A 450 23.57 -5.02 2.67
C THR A 450 22.21 -5.58 3.13
N GLN A 451 22.23 -6.76 3.75
CA GLN A 451 21.06 -7.42 4.33
C GLN A 451 20.73 -6.91 5.75
N ILE A 452 21.57 -6.05 6.33
CA ILE A 452 21.38 -5.47 7.66
C ILE A 452 21.04 -4.00 7.47
N LEU A 453 19.75 -3.69 7.62
CA LEU A 453 19.17 -2.36 7.42
C LEU A 453 18.92 -1.62 8.74
N THR A 454 19.62 -2.03 9.81
CA THR A 454 19.44 -1.47 11.15
C THR A 454 20.75 -1.36 11.92
N TYR A 455 20.79 -0.41 12.86
CA TYR A 455 21.88 -0.24 13.80
C TYR A 455 21.40 0.43 15.08
N THR A 456 21.74 -0.13 16.23
CA THR A 456 21.44 0.47 17.54
C THR A 456 22.66 1.20 18.09
N ASP A 457 22.51 2.49 18.35
CA ASP A 457 23.49 3.35 19.00
C ASP A 457 23.18 3.55 20.50
N SER A 458 24.17 3.92 21.30
CA SER A 458 24.03 4.22 22.73
C SER A 458 24.84 5.48 23.09
N PRO A 459 24.43 6.67 22.63
CA PRO A 459 25.24 7.88 22.68
C PRO A 459 25.21 8.60 24.04
N GLY A 460 24.40 8.16 25.00
CA GLY A 460 24.10 8.88 26.23
C GLY A 460 23.01 9.94 26.04
N ASN A 461 22.77 10.76 27.06
CA ASN A 461 21.74 11.81 26.99
C ASN A 461 22.15 12.94 26.03
N GLY A 462 21.17 13.48 25.31
CA GLY A 462 21.37 14.61 24.40
C GLY A 462 20.66 14.46 23.06
N THR A 463 20.89 15.43 22.19
CA THR A 463 20.40 15.42 20.80
C THR A 463 21.48 14.93 19.86
N PHE A 464 21.11 13.99 18.99
CA PHE A 464 22.00 13.38 18.01
C PHE A 464 21.35 13.40 16.62
N TYR A 465 22.20 13.55 15.62
CA TYR A 465 21.83 13.56 14.21
C TYR A 465 22.59 12.44 13.51
N TYR A 466 21.88 11.63 12.75
CA TYR A 466 22.40 10.43 12.09
C TYR A 466 22.26 10.54 10.58
N ARG A 467 23.20 9.95 9.84
CA ARG A 467 23.08 9.71 8.40
C ARG A 467 23.76 8.41 8.03
N VAL A 468 23.26 7.76 6.99
CA VAL A 468 23.83 6.52 6.44
C VAL A 468 24.52 6.83 5.11
N LEU A 469 25.66 6.19 4.88
CA LEU A 469 26.37 6.24 3.61
C LEU A 469 26.53 4.83 3.08
N THR A 470 26.48 4.69 1.76
CA THR A 470 26.99 3.52 1.04
C THR A 470 28.50 3.68 0.87
N ASN A 471 29.27 2.62 1.15
CA ASN A 471 30.72 2.65 0.89
C ASN A 471 30.99 2.12 -0.52
N GLY A 472 31.89 2.77 -1.26
CA GLY A 472 32.28 2.39 -2.62
C GLY A 472 31.73 3.28 -3.73
N SER A 473 31.05 4.38 -3.40
CA SER A 473 30.49 5.34 -4.36
C SER A 473 30.72 6.79 -3.89
N THR A 474 30.66 7.75 -4.81
CA THR A 474 30.67 9.21 -4.53
C THR A 474 29.30 9.75 -4.12
N CYS A 475 28.42 8.87 -3.63
CA CYS A 475 27.00 9.17 -3.54
C CYS A 475 26.63 9.98 -2.30
N ALA A 476 25.46 10.61 -2.40
CA ALA A 476 24.86 11.34 -1.29
C ALA A 476 24.65 10.43 -0.08
N ALA A 477 24.72 11.02 1.11
CA ALA A 477 24.25 10.36 2.31
C ALA A 477 22.71 10.32 2.30
N SER A 478 22.14 9.48 3.16
CA SER A 478 20.70 9.50 3.44
C SER A 478 20.23 10.85 3.97
N ASN A 479 18.91 11.00 4.10
CA ASN A 479 18.32 12.02 4.96
C ASN A 479 18.94 11.97 6.38
N ILE A 480 18.97 13.13 7.04
CA ILE A 480 19.45 13.23 8.43
C ILE A 480 18.30 12.89 9.37
N ALA A 481 18.48 11.88 10.22
CA ALA A 481 17.52 11.54 11.26
C ALA A 481 17.96 12.10 12.62
N LYS A 482 17.02 12.71 13.35
CA LYS A 482 17.25 13.29 14.68
C LYS A 482 16.75 12.34 15.75
N ALA A 483 17.50 12.22 16.85
CA ALA A 483 17.05 11.56 18.07
C ALA A 483 17.38 12.43 19.29
N PHE A 484 16.51 12.40 20.30
CA PHE A 484 16.74 13.04 21.59
C PHE A 484 16.57 12.02 22.72
N ILE A 485 17.65 11.79 23.47
CA ILE A 485 17.63 10.93 24.66
C ILE A 485 17.59 11.80 25.90
N GLY A 486 16.50 11.70 26.65
CA GLY A 486 16.27 12.43 27.90
C GLY A 486 14.79 12.70 28.12
N THR A 487 14.47 13.41 29.20
CA THR A 487 13.12 13.87 29.49
C THR A 487 12.99 15.34 29.13
N LYS A 488 12.02 15.68 28.28
CA LYS A 488 11.69 17.06 27.93
C LYS A 488 10.18 17.25 27.95
N LEU A 489 9.73 18.42 28.42
CA LEU A 489 8.33 18.83 28.26
C LEU A 489 8.05 19.06 26.78
N TYR A 490 7.31 18.14 26.15
CA TYR A 490 7.02 18.22 24.72
C TYR A 490 5.75 18.99 24.40
N PHE A 491 4.74 18.89 25.26
CA PHE A 491 3.48 19.60 25.11
C PHE A 491 2.85 19.81 26.49
N SER A 492 2.36 21.02 26.76
CA SER A 492 1.67 21.33 28.01
C SER A 492 0.69 22.48 27.84
N LEU A 493 -0.60 22.17 27.82
CA LEU A 493 -1.64 23.19 27.90
C LEU A 493 -1.79 23.67 29.34
N SER A 494 -1.48 24.94 29.56
CA SER A 494 -1.74 25.58 30.84
C SER A 494 -3.00 26.42 30.79
N PHE A 495 -3.91 26.15 31.72
CA PHE A 495 -5.13 26.93 31.92
C PHE A 495 -4.98 27.92 33.09
N LYS A 496 -3.75 28.27 33.46
CA LYS A 496 -3.49 29.25 34.52
C LYS A 496 -3.60 30.67 33.93
N ASN A 497 -4.40 31.53 34.56
CA ASN A 497 -4.58 32.93 34.18
C ASN A 497 -5.07 33.13 32.72
N VAL A 498 -5.81 32.19 32.16
CA VAL A 498 -6.43 32.37 30.85
C VAL A 498 -7.68 33.23 31.05
N SER A 499 -7.76 34.36 30.35
CA SER A 499 -8.95 35.22 30.38
C SER A 499 -10.15 34.47 29.82
N ASN A 500 -11.35 34.80 30.32
CA ASN A 500 -12.59 34.20 29.80
C ASN A 500 -12.70 34.43 28.28
N GLY A 501 -12.91 33.36 27.51
CA GLY A 501 -12.96 33.40 26.04
C GLY A 501 -11.60 33.35 25.32
N SER A 502 -10.47 33.30 26.03
CA SER A 502 -9.13 33.09 25.44
C SER A 502 -8.75 31.61 25.43
N LEU A 503 -7.89 31.21 24.48
CA LEU A 503 -7.37 29.84 24.40
C LEU A 503 -6.16 29.65 25.33
N PRO A 504 -6.00 28.46 25.94
CA PRO A 504 -4.77 28.12 26.64
C PRO A 504 -3.61 28.05 25.66
N ILE A 505 -2.40 28.38 26.13
CA ILE A 505 -1.18 28.29 25.34
C ILE A 505 -0.39 27.04 25.72
N ASP A 506 0.33 26.49 24.75
CA ASP A 506 1.35 25.47 25.00
C ASP A 506 2.59 26.11 25.68
N LEU A 507 2.90 25.63 26.87
CA LEU A 507 4.07 26.04 27.63
C LEU A 507 5.37 25.40 27.15
N SER A 508 5.29 24.36 26.32
CA SER A 508 6.48 23.75 25.73
C SER A 508 7.22 24.73 24.82
N GLU A 509 8.43 24.37 24.42
CA GLU A 509 9.19 25.12 23.40
C GLU A 509 8.59 24.99 22.00
N ASN A 510 7.72 23.99 21.78
CA ASN A 510 7.14 23.71 20.46
C ASN A 510 5.97 24.64 20.13
N LYS A 511 5.29 25.20 21.14
CA LYS A 511 4.22 26.20 20.99
C LYS A 511 3.05 25.72 20.10
N PHE A 512 2.65 24.46 20.27
CA PHE A 512 1.56 23.87 19.51
C PHE A 512 0.24 24.62 19.69
N SER A 513 -0.54 24.68 18.62
CA SER A 513 -1.85 25.33 18.61
C SER A 513 -2.98 24.40 19.08
N ILE A 514 -4.08 25.00 19.54
CA ILE A 514 -5.30 24.31 19.97
C ILE A 514 -6.52 24.98 19.33
N LYS A 515 -7.50 24.19 18.90
CA LYS A 515 -8.79 24.66 18.40
C LYS A 515 -9.93 24.08 19.24
N LEU A 516 -10.98 24.85 19.46
CA LEU A 516 -12.19 24.39 20.14
C LEU A 516 -13.28 24.16 19.10
N LEU A 517 -13.91 22.98 19.15
CA LEU A 517 -14.91 22.56 18.16
C LEU A 517 -16.24 22.21 18.82
N ASN A 518 -17.32 22.28 18.03
CA ASN A 518 -18.69 21.95 18.42
C ASN A 518 -19.22 22.74 19.64
N GLY A 519 -18.79 23.99 19.79
CA GLY A 519 -19.19 24.87 20.89
C GLY A 519 -18.43 24.62 22.20
N ALA A 520 -17.33 23.87 22.17
CA ALA A 520 -16.41 23.79 23.31
C ALA A 520 -15.92 25.20 23.71
N SER A 521 -15.74 25.43 25.00
CA SER A 521 -15.35 26.74 25.53
C SER A 521 -14.33 26.61 26.67
N VAL A 522 -13.71 27.73 27.04
CA VAL A 522 -12.88 27.83 28.26
C VAL A 522 -13.71 28.54 29.31
N GLY A 523 -13.86 27.92 30.49
CA GLY A 523 -14.67 28.44 31.60
C GLY A 523 -13.99 28.29 32.94
N VAL A 524 -14.68 28.67 34.03
CA VAL A 524 -14.16 28.54 35.39
C VAL A 524 -14.12 27.06 35.80
N GLY A 525 -12.93 26.56 36.11
CA GLY A 525 -12.72 25.21 36.61
C GLY A 525 -13.04 25.07 38.10
N ILE A 526 -13.38 23.83 38.51
CA ILE A 526 -13.78 23.49 39.88
C ILE A 526 -12.63 23.65 40.88
N LYS A 527 -11.39 23.41 40.43
CA LYS A 527 -10.20 23.38 41.30
C LYS A 527 -9.47 24.73 41.24
N ARG A 528 -9.22 25.32 42.41
CA ARG A 528 -8.37 26.53 42.60
C ARG A 528 -8.80 27.78 41.81
N LYS A 529 -10.07 27.88 41.37
CA LYS A 529 -10.59 28.97 40.52
C LYS A 529 -9.75 29.23 39.25
N GLN A 530 -9.02 28.22 38.76
CA GLN A 530 -8.34 28.30 37.47
C GLN A 530 -9.34 28.07 36.35
N THR A 531 -9.07 28.61 35.17
CA THR A 531 -9.83 28.24 33.98
C THR A 531 -9.62 26.78 33.61
N ALA A 532 -10.56 26.20 32.88
CA ALA A 532 -10.49 24.84 32.36
C ALA A 532 -11.27 24.73 31.05
N LEU A 533 -10.99 23.69 30.27
CA LEU A 533 -11.82 23.33 29.13
C LEU A 533 -13.20 22.85 29.63
N SER A 534 -14.25 23.49 29.13
CA SER A 534 -15.65 23.14 29.42
C SER A 534 -16.21 22.36 28.25
N LEU A 535 -16.56 21.09 28.51
CA LEU A 535 -17.10 20.14 27.54
C LEU A 535 -18.41 19.57 28.06
N ASN A 536 -19.37 19.32 27.16
CA ASN A 536 -20.68 18.75 27.46
C ASN A 536 -20.71 17.21 27.57
N GLY A 537 -19.55 16.55 27.44
CA GLY A 537 -19.45 15.08 27.48
C GLY A 537 -20.00 14.36 26.25
N ASN A 538 -20.31 15.08 25.16
CA ASN A 538 -20.78 14.52 23.90
C ASN A 538 -19.82 14.92 22.75
N MET A 539 -20.26 15.73 21.79
CA MET A 539 -19.48 16.07 20.58
C MET A 539 -18.47 17.20 20.77
N GLN A 540 -18.38 17.82 21.95
CA GLN A 540 -17.43 18.91 22.22
C GLN A 540 -16.03 18.38 22.47
N TYR A 541 -15.04 18.93 21.76
CA TYR A 541 -13.64 18.60 21.97
C TYR A 541 -12.71 19.78 21.66
N ALA A 542 -11.50 19.69 22.20
CA ALA A 542 -10.38 20.49 21.76
C ALA A 542 -9.54 19.66 20.77
N GLU A 543 -9.32 20.21 19.58
CA GLU A 543 -8.44 19.64 18.57
C GLU A 543 -7.03 20.16 18.79
N LEU A 544 -6.08 19.23 18.88
CA LEU A 544 -4.65 19.53 18.90
C LEU A 544 -4.12 19.54 17.47
N GLU A 545 -2.97 20.18 17.28
CA GLU A 545 -2.30 20.23 15.99
C GLU A 545 -2.07 18.83 15.39
N ASN A 546 -2.30 18.69 14.08
CA ASN A 546 -2.08 17.43 13.38
C ASN A 546 -0.63 16.98 13.52
N ASN A 547 -0.42 15.66 13.61
CA ASN A 547 0.92 15.05 13.73
C ASN A 547 1.70 15.48 15.00
N LEU A 548 1.02 15.98 16.04
CA LEU A 548 1.63 16.39 17.31
C LEU A 548 2.66 15.38 17.84
N LEU A 549 2.37 14.08 17.75
CA LEU A 549 3.21 13.03 18.32
C LEU A 549 4.14 12.37 17.30
N SER A 550 4.20 12.86 16.06
CA SER A 550 4.93 12.22 14.96
C SER A 550 6.44 12.13 15.19
N GLU A 551 7.02 13.02 16.01
CA GLU A 551 8.45 13.00 16.37
C GLU A 551 8.77 12.14 17.60
N LEU A 552 7.75 11.57 18.26
CA LEU A 552 7.90 10.87 19.53
C LEU A 552 7.85 9.36 19.33
N SER A 553 8.84 8.66 19.89
CA SER A 553 8.87 7.20 19.91
C SER A 553 8.39 6.58 21.23
N ASP A 554 8.42 7.39 22.30
CA ASP A 554 8.00 7.09 23.66
C ASP A 554 7.57 8.40 24.34
N TYR A 555 6.48 8.37 25.11
CA TYR A 555 5.94 9.54 25.80
C TYR A 555 4.99 9.13 26.92
N SER A 556 4.76 10.05 27.87
CA SER A 556 3.73 9.91 28.90
C SER A 556 2.76 11.08 28.80
N ILE A 557 1.46 10.78 28.77
CA ILE A 557 0.40 11.79 28.80
C ILE A 557 -0.15 11.85 30.23
N ALA A 558 -0.19 13.05 30.79
CA ALA A 558 -0.87 13.34 32.05
C ALA A 558 -1.98 14.37 31.81
N THR A 559 -3.19 14.06 32.28
CA THR A 559 -4.34 14.95 32.23
C THR A 559 -5.08 14.95 33.56
N TRP A 560 -5.67 16.08 33.92
CA TRP A 560 -6.50 16.23 35.12
C TRP A 560 -7.88 16.69 34.67
N TYR A 561 -8.90 15.89 34.97
CA TYR A 561 -10.30 16.25 34.75
C TYR A 561 -11.07 16.26 36.06
N SER A 562 -12.21 16.94 36.07
CA SER A 562 -13.16 16.90 37.18
C SER A 562 -14.56 16.88 36.60
N ARG A 563 -15.41 15.99 37.10
CA ARG A 563 -16.82 15.90 36.71
C ARG A 563 -17.64 16.74 37.67
N ILE A 564 -18.51 17.58 37.13
CA ILE A 564 -19.56 18.28 37.88
C ILE A 564 -20.74 17.33 38.03
#